data_AF-A0A1J5P5S4-F1
#
_entry.id   AF-A0A1J5P5S4-F1
#
_cell.length_a   1.000
_cell.length_b   1.000
_cell.length_c   1.000
_cell.angle_alpha   90.00
_cell.angle_beta   90.00
_cell.angle_gamma   90.00
#
_symmetry.space_group_name_H-M   'P 1'
#
loop_
_entity.id
_entity.type
_entity.pdbx_description
1 polymer ?
#
loop_
_entity_poly.entity_id
_entity_poly.type
_entity_poly.pdbx_seq_one_letter_code
_entity_poly.pdbx_strand_id
1 'polypeptide(L)'
;MRANQFAQAADGFDQAYAARQSDAKKEEALFWSAKASEQAGQRDAALQRYRELTRAYHGYWLPEALYTQSHLAQTAGLAAEAQAARQRLLQEFPNDRWAQRLRQE
;
A
#
# COMPACT_ATOMS: atom_id res chain seq x y z
N MET A 1 -20.90 10.80 -3.37
CA MET A 1 -21.05 9.41 -3.85
C MET A 1 -19.75 8.70 -4.26
N ARG A 2 -18.56 9.34 -4.24
CA ARG A 2 -17.31 8.68 -4.68
C ARG A 2 -16.78 7.65 -3.67
N ALA A 3 -16.88 7.90 -2.37
CA ALA A 3 -16.43 6.97 -1.32
C ALA A 3 -17.11 5.58 -1.40
N ASN A 4 -18.40 5.54 -1.75
CA ASN A 4 -19.14 4.28 -1.87
C ASN A 4 -18.67 3.42 -3.06
N GLN A 5 -18.23 4.09 -4.15
CA GLN A 5 -17.70 3.42 -5.34
C GLN A 5 -16.30 2.86 -5.09
N PHE A 6 -15.48 3.58 -4.31
CA PHE A 6 -14.15 3.10 -3.93
C PHE A 6 -14.20 1.91 -2.96
N ALA A 7 -15.14 1.91 -2.02
CA ALA A 7 -15.36 0.76 -1.14
C ALA A 7 -15.80 -0.50 -1.92
N GLN A 8 -16.70 -0.34 -2.90
CA GLN A 8 -17.07 -1.44 -3.81
C GLN A 8 -15.92 -1.90 -4.70
N ALA A 9 -15.06 -0.98 -5.15
CA ALA A 9 -13.89 -1.33 -5.93
C ALA A 9 -12.89 -2.15 -5.09
N ALA A 10 -12.69 -1.80 -3.81
CA ALA A 10 -11.84 -2.58 -2.92
C ALA A 10 -12.31 -4.03 -2.80
N ASP A 11 -13.61 -4.25 -2.62
CA ASP A 11 -14.20 -5.60 -2.55
C ASP A 11 -13.98 -6.39 -3.86
N GLY A 12 -14.21 -5.75 -5.02
CA GLY A 12 -13.96 -6.36 -6.32
C GLY A 12 -12.48 -6.74 -6.54
N PHE A 13 -11.55 -5.93 -6.03
CA PHE A 13 -10.13 -6.25 -6.08
C PHE A 13 -9.74 -7.35 -5.09
N ASP A 14 -10.34 -7.40 -3.90
CA ASP A 14 -10.13 -8.48 -2.93
C ASP A 14 -10.61 -9.84 -3.49
N GLN A 15 -11.74 -9.86 -4.21
CA GLN A 15 -12.20 -11.07 -4.92
C GLN A 15 -11.24 -11.47 -6.04
N ALA A 16 -10.72 -10.51 -6.80
CA ALA A 16 -9.73 -10.78 -7.84
C ALA A 16 -8.42 -11.32 -7.26
N TYR A 17 -7.97 -10.80 -6.12
CA TYR A 17 -6.81 -11.29 -5.37
C TYR A 17 -6.97 -12.77 -4.99
N ALA A 18 -8.16 -13.17 -4.50
CA ALA A 18 -8.46 -14.56 -4.15
C ALA A 18 -8.48 -15.50 -5.38
N ALA A 19 -8.94 -15.01 -6.54
CA ALA A 19 -9.09 -15.82 -7.75
C ALA A 19 -7.82 -15.91 -8.63
N ARG A 20 -6.90 -14.94 -8.54
CA ARG A 20 -5.69 -14.87 -9.37
C ARG A 20 -4.66 -15.90 -8.90
N GLN A 21 -4.01 -16.62 -9.83
CA GLN A 21 -3.00 -17.63 -9.47
C GLN A 21 -1.56 -17.12 -9.46
N SER A 22 -1.30 -15.98 -10.10
CA SER A 22 0.06 -15.41 -10.23
C SER A 22 0.32 -14.35 -9.18
N ASP A 23 1.45 -14.43 -8.48
CA ASP A 23 1.84 -13.49 -7.42
C ASP A 23 1.84 -12.03 -7.88
N ALA A 24 2.31 -11.74 -9.10
CA ALA A 24 2.30 -10.39 -9.66
C ALA A 24 0.89 -9.81 -9.82
N LYS A 25 -0.08 -10.66 -10.21
CA LYS A 25 -1.49 -10.23 -10.36
C LYS A 25 -2.17 -10.08 -9.01
N LYS A 26 -1.78 -10.90 -8.02
CA LYS A 26 -2.26 -10.77 -6.64
C LYS A 26 -1.75 -9.48 -6.00
N GLU A 27 -0.45 -9.21 -6.12
CA GLU A 27 0.18 -7.96 -5.65
C GLU A 27 -0.56 -6.73 -6.19
N GLU A 28 -0.79 -6.69 -7.50
CA GLU A 28 -1.52 -5.59 -8.15
C GLU A 28 -2.95 -5.44 -7.59
N ALA A 29 -3.68 -6.55 -7.44
CA ALA A 29 -5.05 -6.50 -6.91
C ALA A 29 -5.07 -5.96 -5.47
N LEU A 30 -4.16 -6.44 -4.62
CA LEU A 30 -4.03 -5.97 -3.24
C LEU A 30 -3.64 -4.49 -3.18
N PHE A 31 -2.77 -4.05 -4.09
CA PHE A 31 -2.38 -2.64 -4.21
C PHE A 31 -3.58 -1.74 -4.53
N TRP A 32 -4.38 -2.12 -5.54
CA TRP A 32 -5.55 -1.36 -5.92
C TRP A 32 -6.65 -1.39 -4.86
N SER A 33 -6.80 -2.51 -4.15
CA SER A 33 -7.71 -2.62 -3.01
C SER A 33 -7.33 -1.67 -1.87
N ALA A 34 -6.04 -1.59 -1.54
CA ALA A 34 -5.51 -0.65 -0.55
C ALA A 34 -5.74 0.81 -0.98
N LYS A 35 -5.45 1.14 -2.25
CA LYS A 35 -5.61 2.48 -2.81
C LYS A 35 -7.07 2.92 -2.86
N ALA A 36 -7.97 2.01 -3.23
CA ALA A 36 -9.40 2.27 -3.21
C ALA A 36 -9.89 2.52 -1.77
N SER A 37 -9.40 1.74 -0.80
CA SER A 37 -9.72 1.94 0.62
C SER A 37 -9.22 3.31 1.13
N GLU A 38 -8.04 3.74 0.70
CA GLU A 38 -7.48 5.07 1.01
C GLU A 38 -8.37 6.19 0.46
N GLN A 39 -8.77 6.08 -0.82
CA GLN A 39 -9.69 7.03 -1.46
C GLN A 39 -11.11 7.01 -0.88
N ALA A 40 -11.54 5.89 -0.30
CA ALA A 40 -12.79 5.78 0.43
C ALA A 40 -12.73 6.44 1.83
N GLY A 41 -11.56 6.91 2.27
CA GLY A 41 -11.33 7.44 3.61
C GLY A 41 -11.14 6.35 4.67
N GLN A 42 -11.09 5.08 4.27
CA GLN A 42 -10.90 3.92 5.16
C GLN A 42 -9.40 3.70 5.42
N ARG A 43 -8.76 4.68 6.07
CA ARG A 43 -7.30 4.69 6.30
C ARG A 43 -6.79 3.46 7.04
N ASP A 44 -7.54 2.96 8.01
CA ASP A 44 -7.17 1.76 8.78
C ASP A 44 -7.16 0.51 7.89
N ALA A 45 -8.21 0.34 7.09
CA ALA A 45 -8.34 -0.76 6.15
C ALA A 45 -7.30 -0.68 5.02
N ALA A 46 -6.97 0.54 4.56
CA ALA A 46 -5.90 0.76 3.61
C ALA A 46 -4.53 0.37 4.20
N LEU A 47 -4.24 0.79 5.43
CA LEU A 47 -3.00 0.49 6.13
C LEU A 47 -2.80 -1.03 6.29
N GLN A 48 -3.84 -1.77 6.69
CA GLN A 48 -3.78 -3.23 6.80
C GLN A 48 -3.46 -3.89 5.46
N ARG A 49 -4.09 -3.46 4.36
CA ARG A 49 -3.82 -4.01 3.02
C ARG A 49 -2.42 -3.68 2.53
N TYR A 50 -1.92 -2.46 2.79
CA TYR A 50 -0.54 -2.13 2.48
C TYR A 50 0.45 -2.96 3.29
N ARG A 51 0.20 -3.22 4.58
CA ARG A 51 1.03 -4.13 5.39
C ARG A 51 1.08 -5.54 4.81
N GLU A 52 -0.07 -6.07 4.38
CA GLU A 52 -0.11 -7.38 3.75
C GLU A 52 0.70 -7.37 2.45
N LEU A 53 0.54 -6.32 1.63
CA LEU A 53 1.28 -6.19 0.38
C LEU A 53 2.78 -6.16 0.62
N THR A 54 3.25 -5.29 1.52
CA THR A 54 4.69 -5.13 1.78
C THR A 54 5.30 -6.35 2.44
N ARG A 55 4.51 -7.19 3.12
CA ARG A 55 4.96 -8.44 3.72
C ARG A 55 4.97 -9.61 2.74
N ALA A 56 3.94 -9.73 1.90
CA ALA A 56 3.74 -10.87 1.01
C ALA A 56 4.46 -10.71 -0.34
N TYR A 57 4.68 -9.47 -0.78
CA TYR A 57 5.13 -9.18 -2.14
C TYR A 57 6.37 -8.29 -2.18
N HIS A 58 7.18 -8.48 -3.22
CA HIS A 58 8.43 -7.74 -3.46
C HIS A 58 8.53 -7.27 -4.91
N GLY A 59 7.39 -6.99 -5.55
CA GLY A 59 7.34 -6.56 -6.93
C GLY A 59 7.33 -5.05 -7.11
N TYR A 60 6.83 -4.64 -8.27
CA TYR A 60 6.86 -3.26 -8.74
C TYR A 60 6.05 -2.30 -7.86
N TRP A 61 5.01 -2.78 -7.18
CA TRP A 61 4.14 -1.94 -6.35
C TRP A 61 4.69 -1.75 -4.93
N LEU A 62 5.72 -2.49 -4.55
CA LEU A 62 6.31 -2.45 -3.21
C LEU A 62 6.82 -1.04 -2.81
N PRO A 63 7.55 -0.28 -3.64
CA PRO A 63 8.06 1.04 -3.27
C PRO A 63 6.92 2.05 -2.98
N GLU A 64 5.88 2.04 -3.83
CA GLU A 64 4.70 2.88 -3.65
C GLU A 64 3.92 2.48 -2.39
N ALA A 65 3.76 1.18 -2.15
CA ALA A 65 3.08 0.65 -0.98
C ALA A 65 3.82 1.01 0.32
N LEU A 66 5.16 0.86 0.37
CA LEU A 66 5.98 1.23 1.54
C LEU A 66 5.90 2.73 1.84
N TYR A 67 5.93 3.56 0.80
CA TYR A 67 5.79 5.00 0.94
C TYR A 67 4.43 5.35 1.54
N THR A 68 3.34 4.89 0.94
CA THR A 68 1.97 5.17 1.40
C THR A 68 1.70 4.57 2.77
N GLN A 69 2.15 3.34 3.04
CA GLN A 69 2.08 2.71 4.36
C GLN A 69 2.75 3.61 5.40
N SER A 70 3.94 4.13 5.12
CA SER A 70 4.65 4.97 6.08
C SER A 70 3.89 6.26 6.41
N HIS A 71 3.29 6.89 5.41
CA HIS A 71 2.51 8.11 5.58
C HIS A 71 1.23 7.82 6.39
N LEU A 72 0.50 6.76 6.02
CA LEU A 72 -0.70 6.33 6.76
C LEU A 72 -0.37 5.96 8.21
N ALA A 73 0.69 5.18 8.44
CA ALA A 73 1.17 4.82 9.77
C ALA A 73 1.56 6.07 10.59
N GLN A 74 2.22 7.06 9.98
CA GLN A 74 2.56 8.31 10.64
C GLN A 74 1.30 9.08 11.06
N THR A 75 0.28 9.17 10.18
CA THR A 75 -1.00 9.81 10.52
C THR A 75 -1.79 9.05 11.59
N ALA A 76 -1.57 7.74 11.72
CA ALA A 76 -2.19 6.89 12.74
C ALA A 76 -1.42 6.90 14.09
N GLY A 77 -0.33 7.67 14.21
CA GLY A 77 0.50 7.72 15.41
C GLY A 77 1.46 6.53 15.57
N LEU A 78 1.56 5.66 14.55
CA LEU A 78 2.41 4.47 14.53
C LEU A 78 3.81 4.81 14.01
N ALA A 79 4.51 5.69 14.73
CA ALA A 79 5.79 6.25 14.29
C ALA A 79 6.87 5.18 14.04
N ALA A 80 6.94 4.13 14.86
CA ALA A 80 7.90 3.04 14.71
C ALA A 80 7.69 2.28 13.39
N GLU A 81 6.44 1.98 13.04
CA GLU A 81 6.11 1.31 11.78
C GLU A 81 6.35 2.21 10.57
N ALA A 82 5.99 3.49 10.69
CA ALA A 82 6.27 4.46 9.66
C ALA A 82 7.77 4.55 9.35
N GLN A 83 8.62 4.60 10.39
CA GLN A 83 10.06 4.58 10.20
C GLN A 83 10.57 3.27 9.60
N ALA A 84 10.07 2.11 10.05
CA ALA A 84 10.46 0.83 9.49
C ALA A 84 10.16 0.74 7.99
N ALA A 85 8.96 1.15 7.56
CA ALA A 85 8.58 1.17 6.14
C ALA A 85 9.45 2.14 5.32
N ARG A 86 9.75 3.32 5.87
CA ARG A 86 10.65 4.31 5.24
C ARG A 86 12.07 3.80 5.08
N GLN A 87 12.63 3.22 6.13
CA GLN A 87 13.97 2.64 6.10
C GLN A 87 14.05 1.55 5.05
N ARG A 88 13.06 0.66 5.03
CA ARG A 88 12.97 -0.41 4.04
C ARG A 88 12.89 0.12 2.61
N LEU A 89 12.08 1.16 2.37
CA LEU A 89 12.00 1.83 1.08
C LEU A 89 13.35 2.41 0.64
N LEU A 90 14.06 3.08 1.53
CA LEU A 90 15.36 3.69 1.23
C LEU A 90 16.48 2.65 1.06
N GLN A 91 16.40 1.52 1.75
CA GLN A 91 17.38 0.44 1.68
C GLN A 91 17.20 -0.44 0.44
N GLU A 92 15.97 -0.88 0.18
CA GLU A 92 15.67 -1.79 -0.94
C GLU A 92 15.51 -1.04 -2.27
N PHE A 93 15.01 0.21 -2.22
CA PHE A 93 14.70 0.99 -3.43
C PHE A 93 15.32 2.40 -3.42
N PRO A 94 16.63 2.56 -3.16
CA PRO A 94 17.27 3.87 -2.97
C PRO A 94 17.08 4.82 -4.16
N ASN A 95 17.03 4.28 -5.39
CA ASN A 95 16.90 5.05 -6.62
C ASN A 95 15.46 5.21 -7.10
N ASP A 96 14.48 4.60 -6.44
CA ASP A 96 13.09 4.70 -6.85
C ASP A 96 12.52 6.11 -6.61
N ARG A 97 11.53 6.50 -7.42
CA ARG A 97 10.87 7.81 -7.32
C ARG A 97 10.30 8.05 -5.92
N TRP A 98 9.78 7.02 -5.26
CA TRP A 98 9.18 7.13 -3.94
C TRP A 98 10.22 7.32 -2.84
N ALA A 99 11.37 6.64 -2.95
CA ALA A 99 12.51 6.84 -2.06
C ALA A 99 13.13 8.24 -2.23
N GLN A 100 13.23 8.74 -3.47
CA GLN A 100 13.70 10.10 -3.73
C GLN A 100 12.73 11.16 -3.19
N ARG A 101 11.43 10.93 -3.31
CA ARG A 101 10.40 11.80 -2.73
C ARG A 101 10.51 11.85 -1.22
N LEU A 102 10.62 10.69 -0.57
CA LEU A 102 10.77 10.60 0.88
C LEU A 102 12.00 11.34 1.42
N ARG A 103 13.09 11.40 0.65
CA ARG A 103 14.31 12.15 1.02
C ARG A 103 14.16 13.67 0.90
N GLN A 104 13.16 14.14 0.17
CA GLN A 104 12.92 15.56 -0.10
C GLN A 104 11.78 16.15 0.74
N GLU A 105 11.05 15.32 1.50
CA GLU A 105 10.08 15.72 2.51
C GLU A 105 10.76 16.15 3.81
#